data_AF-A0A2X1MTX3-F1
#
_entry.id   AF-A0A2X1MTX3-F1
#
_cell.length_a   1.000
_cell.length_b   1.000
_cell.length_c   1.000
_cell.angle_alpha   90.00
_cell.angle_beta   90.00
_cell.angle_gamma   90.00
#
_symmetry.space_group_name_H-M   'P 1'
#
loop_
_entity.id
_entity.type
_entity.pdbx_description
1 polymer ?
#
loop_
_entity_poly.entity_id
_entity_poly.type
_entity_poly.pdbx_seq_one_letter_code
_entity_poly.pdbx_strand_id
1 'polypeptide(L)'
;MIKNNLGVAVIGSKQYAVNLLWGSSQDTETTNQALNKSLTLMSSKLYSVIGRFQGEQFAVGDKNIGHKRGQVTLLSAIDFDGSSFCGLFPADNELWLVIGVDKDGMVHFDKSFHSKDDAKKFFFDHVAYGYPWDRTYSPSDVGVGESRSISELSLIKGKKLKEKGAGQLMPLLLSGVGIIIFFVIIYNFMNLWLSGRDKDILNEEPSPAVSEEVRNIPWEGKSKPGSLFSKCIKENGFIPVPGSIRSRLDA
;
A
#
# COMPACT_ATOMS: atom_id res chain seq x y z
N MET A 1 6.82 25.59 -12.88
CA MET A 1 7.12 24.61 -13.95
C MET A 1 5.78 24.07 -14.43
N ILE A 2 5.30 24.55 -15.59
CA ILE A 2 4.03 24.06 -16.17
C ILE A 2 4.32 22.62 -16.61
N LYS A 3 3.69 21.64 -15.97
CA LYS A 3 3.79 20.25 -16.41
C LYS A 3 3.06 20.14 -17.74
N ASN A 4 3.83 20.02 -18.81
CA ASN A 4 3.29 19.76 -20.13
C ASN A 4 2.74 18.32 -20.14
N ASN A 5 1.58 18.07 -20.76
CA ASN A 5 0.94 16.75 -20.84
C ASN A 5 1.15 16.08 -22.21
N LEU A 6 2.15 16.52 -22.99
CA LEU A 6 2.53 15.93 -24.27
C LEU A 6 2.67 14.39 -24.22
N GLY A 7 3.17 13.83 -23.12
CA GLY A 7 3.40 12.40 -22.97
C GLY A 7 2.16 11.55 -22.67
N VAL A 8 0.95 12.12 -22.70
CA VAL A 8 -0.28 11.37 -22.40
C VAL A 8 -1.36 11.62 -23.45
N ALA A 9 -1.60 10.63 -24.30
CA ALA A 9 -2.67 10.67 -25.29
C ALA A 9 -3.96 10.02 -24.75
N VAL A 10 -5.10 10.57 -25.15
CA VAL A 10 -6.43 10.00 -24.90
C VAL A 10 -6.95 9.39 -26.21
N ILE A 11 -7.36 8.13 -26.15
CA ILE A 11 -7.96 7.39 -27.26
C ILE A 11 -9.17 6.63 -26.73
N GLY A 12 -10.36 7.03 -27.16
CA GLY A 12 -11.63 6.66 -26.56
C GLY A 12 -11.64 6.99 -25.07
N SER A 13 -11.93 5.99 -24.24
CA SER A 13 -11.98 6.13 -22.78
C SER A 13 -10.65 5.86 -22.07
N LYS A 14 -9.56 5.63 -22.81
CA LYS A 14 -8.27 5.17 -22.26
C LYS A 14 -7.18 6.23 -22.43
N GLN A 15 -6.27 6.26 -21.47
CA GLN A 15 -5.06 7.09 -21.48
C GLN A 15 -3.83 6.24 -21.74
N TYR A 16 -2.96 6.72 -22.62
CA TYR A 16 -1.74 6.04 -23.03
C TYR A 16 -0.52 6.94 -22.89
N ALA A 17 0.59 6.35 -22.46
CA ALA A 17 1.90 6.99 -22.53
C ALA A 17 2.41 6.98 -23.98
N VAL A 18 2.80 8.16 -24.46
CA VAL A 18 3.27 8.43 -25.82
C VAL A 18 4.52 9.32 -25.78
N ASN A 19 5.23 9.47 -26.89
CA ASN A 19 6.48 10.25 -26.93
C ASN A 19 7.54 9.71 -25.96
N LEU A 20 7.63 8.38 -25.91
CA LEU A 20 8.62 7.66 -25.12
C LEU A 20 9.94 7.58 -25.90
N LEU A 21 11.05 7.40 -25.17
CA LEU A 21 12.31 7.04 -25.79
C LEU A 21 12.36 5.52 -25.95
N TRP A 22 12.29 5.04 -27.18
CA TRP A 22 12.40 3.62 -27.51
C TRP A 22 13.83 3.24 -27.83
N GLY A 23 14.18 1.99 -27.51
CA GLY A 23 15.47 1.41 -27.85
C GLY A 23 15.47 -0.10 -27.75
N SER A 24 16.45 -0.72 -28.39
CA SER A 24 16.75 -2.15 -28.30
C SER A 24 18.23 -2.31 -28.02
N SER A 25 18.64 -3.51 -27.60
CA SER A 25 20.06 -3.82 -27.49
C SER A 25 20.65 -4.14 -28.87
N GLN A 26 21.93 -3.79 -29.05
CA GLN A 26 22.70 -4.13 -30.24
C GLN A 26 23.91 -4.99 -29.84
N ASP A 27 24.41 -5.77 -30.78
CA ASP A 27 25.59 -6.62 -30.63
C ASP A 27 25.51 -7.59 -29.43
N THR A 28 26.50 -7.55 -28.54
CA THR A 28 26.61 -8.41 -27.35
C THR A 28 25.93 -7.82 -26.12
N GLU A 29 25.33 -6.64 -26.23
CA GLU A 29 24.62 -6.01 -25.13
C GLU A 29 23.27 -6.70 -24.87
N THR A 30 22.91 -6.87 -23.60
CA THR A 30 21.57 -7.34 -23.22
C THR A 30 20.57 -6.19 -23.17
N THR A 31 19.28 -6.45 -23.43
CA THR A 31 18.18 -5.48 -23.31
C THR A 31 18.22 -4.73 -21.98
N ASN A 32 18.54 -5.41 -20.88
CA ASN A 32 18.61 -4.82 -19.55
C ASN A 32 19.79 -3.84 -19.41
N GLN A 33 20.95 -4.14 -19.99
CA GLN A 33 22.09 -3.22 -19.99
C GLN A 33 21.77 -1.94 -20.79
N ALA A 34 21.23 -2.09 -22.01
CA ALA A 34 20.85 -0.97 -22.87
C ALA A 34 19.77 -0.09 -22.23
N LEU A 35 18.78 -0.71 -21.58
CA LEU A 35 17.76 -0.02 -20.81
C LEU A 35 18.37 0.77 -19.64
N ASN A 36 19.27 0.16 -18.85
CA ASN A 36 19.87 0.84 -17.71
C ASN A 36 20.75 2.04 -18.13
N LYS A 37 21.47 1.93 -19.26
CA LYS A 37 22.19 3.05 -19.86
C LYS A 37 21.22 4.18 -20.25
N SER A 38 20.14 3.85 -20.94
CA SER A 38 19.13 4.82 -21.38
C SER A 38 18.42 5.51 -20.21
N LEU A 39 18.07 4.77 -19.15
CA LEU A 39 17.51 5.33 -17.93
C LEU A 39 18.45 6.32 -17.25
N THR A 40 19.75 5.99 -17.21
CA THR A 40 20.79 6.85 -16.62
C THR A 40 20.96 8.12 -17.45
N LEU A 41 21.06 7.98 -18.77
CA LEU A 41 21.22 9.10 -19.71
C LEU A 41 20.04 10.09 -19.61
N MET A 42 18.81 9.56 -19.58
CA MET A 42 17.59 10.38 -19.50
C MET A 42 17.26 10.83 -18.07
N SER A 43 18.09 10.48 -17.08
CA SER A 43 17.80 10.72 -15.66
C SER A 43 16.39 10.25 -15.24
N SER A 44 15.93 9.14 -15.83
CA SER A 44 14.58 8.60 -15.63
C SER A 44 14.59 7.30 -14.83
N LYS A 45 13.45 7.02 -14.21
CA LYS A 45 13.16 5.75 -13.51
C LYS A 45 11.98 5.00 -14.14
N LEU A 46 11.28 5.61 -15.10
CA LEU A 46 10.10 5.04 -15.73
C LEU A 46 10.50 4.24 -16.96
N TYR A 47 10.06 2.99 -17.02
CA TYR A 47 10.40 2.12 -18.15
C TYR A 47 9.32 1.08 -18.45
N SER A 48 9.31 0.56 -19.66
CA SER A 48 8.58 -0.65 -20.03
C SER A 48 9.49 -1.51 -20.92
N VAL A 49 9.40 -2.84 -20.79
CA VAL A 49 10.06 -3.78 -21.69
C VAL A 49 8.98 -4.58 -22.39
N ILE A 50 9.09 -4.70 -23.71
CA ILE A 50 8.15 -5.43 -24.54
C ILE A 50 8.91 -6.43 -25.40
N GLY A 51 8.39 -7.66 -25.50
CA GLY A 51 8.89 -8.67 -26.41
C GLY A 51 8.15 -8.60 -27.74
N ARG A 52 8.91 -8.76 -28.82
CA ARG A 52 8.43 -9.04 -30.18
C ARG A 52 9.04 -10.36 -30.64
N PHE A 53 8.58 -10.86 -31.78
CA PHE A 53 9.09 -12.11 -32.34
C PHE A 53 10.60 -12.05 -32.63
N GLN A 54 11.08 -10.90 -33.15
CA GLN A 54 12.48 -10.72 -33.54
C GLN A 54 13.40 -10.24 -32.41
N GLY A 55 12.85 -9.96 -31.21
CA GLY A 55 13.65 -9.53 -30.08
C GLY A 55 12.87 -8.68 -29.07
N GLU A 56 13.57 -8.28 -28.02
CA GLU A 56 13.04 -7.36 -27.02
C GLU A 56 13.42 -5.92 -27.34
N GLN A 57 12.55 -5.01 -26.94
CA GLN A 57 12.82 -3.57 -26.92
C GLN A 57 12.28 -2.97 -25.64
N PHE A 58 12.74 -1.76 -25.33
CA PHE A 58 12.35 -1.03 -24.14
C PHE A 58 11.90 0.38 -24.49
N ALA A 59 11.07 0.94 -23.62
CA ALA A 59 10.65 2.33 -23.64
C ALA A 59 11.05 2.99 -22.32
N VAL A 60 11.58 4.20 -22.38
CA VAL A 60 11.89 5.05 -21.22
C VAL A 60 10.91 6.23 -21.20
N GLY A 61 10.25 6.42 -20.05
CA GLY A 61 9.29 7.49 -19.85
C GLY A 61 9.94 8.75 -19.27
N ASP A 62 9.35 9.91 -19.53
CA ASP A 62 9.73 11.20 -18.94
C ASP A 62 8.59 11.81 -18.10
N LYS A 63 8.86 12.00 -16.80
CA LYS A 63 7.90 12.58 -15.85
C LYS A 63 7.55 14.04 -16.16
N ASN A 64 8.43 14.78 -16.83
CA ASN A 64 8.24 16.20 -17.13
C ASN A 64 7.10 16.44 -18.13
N ILE A 65 6.84 15.44 -18.99
CA ILE A 65 5.75 15.46 -19.98
C ILE A 65 4.52 14.66 -19.53
N GLY A 66 4.42 14.31 -18.24
CA GLY A 66 3.23 13.70 -17.65
C GLY A 66 3.27 12.18 -17.48
N HIS A 67 4.37 11.51 -17.83
CA HIS A 67 4.48 10.06 -17.64
C HIS A 67 4.47 9.64 -16.16
N LYS A 68 3.78 8.53 -15.88
CA LYS A 68 3.61 7.97 -14.54
C LYS A 68 3.62 6.44 -14.58
N ARG A 69 4.04 5.84 -13.47
CA ARG A 69 3.93 4.40 -13.24
C ARG A 69 2.48 3.95 -13.44
N GLY A 70 2.29 2.83 -14.13
CA GLY A 70 0.99 2.21 -14.34
C GLY A 70 0.26 2.64 -15.62
N GLN A 71 0.70 3.71 -16.29
CA GLN A 71 0.20 4.08 -17.62
C GLN A 71 0.59 3.03 -18.65
N VAL A 72 -0.33 2.67 -19.53
CA VAL A 72 -0.08 1.75 -20.65
C VAL A 72 0.62 2.50 -21.76
N THR A 73 1.69 1.97 -22.35
CA THR A 73 2.35 2.62 -23.49
C THR A 73 1.58 2.32 -24.77
N LEU A 74 1.34 3.35 -25.60
CA LEU A 74 0.49 3.22 -26.78
C LEU A 74 1.00 2.14 -27.75
N LEU A 75 2.28 2.20 -28.13
CA LEU A 75 2.83 1.27 -29.12
C LEU A 75 2.97 -0.18 -28.62
N SER A 76 2.89 -0.39 -27.30
CA SER A 76 2.76 -1.76 -26.78
C SER A 76 1.33 -2.30 -26.88
N ALA A 77 0.35 -1.41 -27.04
CA ALA A 77 -1.07 -1.74 -27.14
C ALA A 77 -1.57 -1.83 -28.59
N ILE A 78 -0.80 -1.38 -29.57
CA ILE A 78 -1.09 -1.64 -30.99
C ILE A 78 -0.59 -3.04 -31.32
N ASP A 79 -1.46 -3.86 -31.92
CA ASP A 79 -1.10 -5.21 -32.35
C ASP A 79 -0.09 -5.18 -33.50
N PHE A 80 0.71 -6.22 -33.61
CA PHE A 80 1.71 -6.35 -34.68
C PHE A 80 1.56 -7.70 -35.39
N ASP A 81 1.10 -7.63 -36.63
CA ASP A 81 0.79 -8.77 -37.50
C ASP A 81 1.97 -9.19 -38.39
N GLY A 82 3.15 -8.60 -38.20
CA GLY A 82 4.34 -8.83 -39.02
C GLY A 82 4.51 -7.85 -40.17
N SER A 83 3.57 -6.93 -40.40
CA SER A 83 3.71 -5.89 -41.42
C SER A 83 3.95 -4.52 -40.82
N SER A 84 4.98 -3.87 -41.35
CA SER A 84 5.45 -2.56 -40.91
C SER A 84 4.43 -1.48 -41.20
N PHE A 85 4.38 -0.47 -40.35
CA PHE A 85 3.48 0.66 -40.56
C PHE A 85 4.01 1.95 -39.97
N CYS A 86 3.59 3.07 -40.55
CA CYS A 86 3.71 4.37 -39.92
C CYS A 86 2.41 5.18 -40.05
N GLY A 87 2.31 6.25 -39.29
CA GLY A 87 1.24 7.20 -39.54
C GLY A 87 1.23 8.44 -38.66
N LEU A 88 0.38 9.36 -39.08
CA LEU A 88 0.02 10.60 -38.40
C LEU A 88 -1.43 10.47 -37.92
N PHE A 89 -1.67 10.63 -36.62
CA PHE A 89 -2.98 10.42 -36.02
C PHE A 89 -3.37 11.57 -35.07
N PRO A 90 -4.60 12.10 -35.15
CA PRO A 90 -5.15 12.90 -34.06
C PRO A 90 -5.52 12.00 -32.87
N ALA A 91 -5.29 12.49 -31.66
CA ALA A 91 -5.81 11.93 -30.41
C ALA A 91 -6.97 12.78 -29.88
N ASP A 92 -7.74 12.24 -28.95
CA ASP A 92 -8.98 12.88 -28.46
C ASP A 92 -8.73 14.08 -27.53
N ASN A 93 -7.49 14.29 -27.08
CA ASN A 93 -7.09 15.36 -26.18
C ASN A 93 -6.20 16.41 -26.85
N GLU A 94 -6.51 16.76 -28.10
CA GLU A 94 -5.83 17.82 -28.86
C GLU A 94 -4.33 17.56 -29.12
N LEU A 95 -3.91 16.30 -29.02
CA LEU A 95 -2.56 15.85 -29.37
C LEU A 95 -2.54 15.25 -30.77
N TRP A 96 -1.43 15.47 -31.47
CA TRP A 96 -1.08 14.84 -32.72
C TRP A 96 0.04 13.84 -32.49
N LEU A 97 -0.15 12.61 -32.97
CA LEU A 97 0.77 11.50 -32.80
C LEU A 97 1.42 11.16 -34.14
N VAL A 98 2.73 10.97 -34.13
CA VAL A 98 3.47 10.41 -35.26
C VAL A 98 4.17 9.15 -34.80
N ILE A 99 3.82 8.02 -35.40
CA ILE A 99 4.28 6.70 -34.99
C ILE A 99 4.83 5.89 -36.17
N GLY A 100 5.72 4.95 -35.89
CA GLY A 100 6.31 4.08 -36.89
C GLY A 100 6.92 2.82 -36.28
N VAL A 101 6.57 1.67 -36.83
CA VAL A 101 7.00 0.33 -36.43
C VAL A 101 7.48 -0.43 -37.66
N ASP A 102 8.71 -0.93 -37.61
CA ASP A 102 9.36 -1.60 -38.74
C ASP A 102 8.86 -3.05 -38.94
N LYS A 103 9.47 -3.78 -39.88
CA LYS A 103 9.11 -5.18 -40.19
C LYS A 103 9.44 -6.17 -39.07
N ASP A 104 10.34 -5.80 -38.16
CA ASP A 104 10.73 -6.62 -37.01
C ASP A 104 9.86 -6.32 -35.78
N GLY A 105 8.95 -5.35 -35.90
CA GLY A 105 8.08 -4.89 -34.82
C GLY A 105 8.77 -3.92 -33.87
N MET A 106 9.93 -3.39 -34.25
CA MET A 106 10.70 -2.40 -33.51
C MET A 106 10.13 -1.01 -33.73
N VAL A 107 9.97 -0.28 -32.63
CA VAL A 107 9.49 1.10 -32.68
C VAL A 107 10.60 2.00 -33.18
N HIS A 108 10.38 2.65 -34.32
CA HIS A 108 11.25 3.68 -34.86
C HIS A 108 10.79 5.08 -34.43
N PHE A 109 9.47 5.29 -34.40
CA PHE A 109 8.89 6.59 -34.08
C PHE A 109 7.75 6.44 -33.07
N ASP A 110 7.80 7.26 -32.03
CA ASP A 110 6.75 7.52 -31.06
C ASP A 110 6.89 8.98 -30.65
N LYS A 111 6.13 9.86 -31.31
CA LYS A 111 6.20 11.31 -31.10
C LYS A 111 4.82 11.91 -30.91
N SER A 112 4.75 12.94 -30.08
CA SER A 112 3.53 13.69 -29.80
C SER A 112 3.76 15.18 -29.98
N PHE A 113 2.77 15.89 -30.51
CA PHE A 113 2.82 17.33 -30.75
C PHE A 113 1.48 17.95 -30.37
N HIS A 114 1.49 19.19 -29.86
CA HIS A 114 0.27 19.98 -29.69
C HIS A 114 -0.19 20.61 -31.02
N SER A 115 0.77 20.89 -31.91
CA SER A 115 0.50 21.49 -33.22
C SER A 115 0.36 20.42 -34.31
N LYS A 116 -0.73 20.50 -35.09
CA LYS A 116 -0.92 19.68 -36.29
C LYS A 116 0.18 19.93 -37.31
N ASP A 117 0.58 21.19 -37.50
CA ASP A 117 1.54 21.57 -38.52
C ASP A 117 2.94 21.04 -38.20
N ASP A 118 3.33 21.06 -36.92
CA ASP A 118 4.61 20.49 -36.46
C ASP A 118 4.61 18.97 -36.64
N ALA A 119 3.51 18.29 -36.29
CA ALA A 119 3.37 16.85 -36.50
C ALA A 119 3.40 16.48 -37.98
N LYS A 120 2.70 17.24 -38.83
CA LYS A 120 2.67 17.04 -40.29
C LYS A 120 4.05 17.24 -40.88
N LYS A 121 4.75 18.31 -40.50
CA LYS A 121 6.13 18.57 -40.91
C LYS A 121 7.06 17.42 -40.51
N PHE A 122 7.03 17.01 -39.24
CA PHE A 122 7.84 15.89 -38.77
C PHE A 122 7.53 14.59 -39.52
N PHE A 123 6.26 14.33 -39.80
CA PHE A 123 5.82 13.15 -40.54
C PHE A 123 6.42 13.11 -41.95
N PHE A 124 6.34 14.20 -42.72
CA PHE A 124 6.90 14.27 -44.06
C PHE A 124 8.43 14.26 -44.09
N ASP A 125 9.06 15.03 -43.20
CA ASP A 125 10.51 15.23 -43.21
C ASP A 125 11.27 13.98 -42.72
N HIS A 126 10.66 13.15 -41.87
CA HIS A 126 11.37 12.06 -41.19
C HIS A 126 10.71 10.68 -41.24
N VAL A 127 9.38 10.59 -41.40
CA VAL A 127 8.66 9.34 -41.16
C VAL A 127 8.11 8.74 -42.44
N ALA A 128 7.24 9.45 -43.16
CA ALA A 128 6.46 8.92 -44.29
C ALA A 128 7.33 8.22 -45.35
N TYR A 129 8.53 8.76 -45.60
CA TYR A 129 9.47 8.25 -46.60
C TYR A 129 10.81 7.80 -46.00
N GLY A 130 10.92 7.76 -44.66
CA GLY A 130 12.16 7.39 -43.95
C GLY A 130 12.43 5.89 -43.87
N TYR A 131 11.45 5.05 -44.20
CA TYR A 131 11.55 3.59 -44.22
C TYR A 131 10.52 3.03 -45.23
N PRO A 132 10.77 1.86 -45.86
CA PRO A 132 9.82 1.22 -46.76
C PRO A 132 8.65 0.57 -46.00
N TRP A 133 7.74 1.39 -45.49
CA TRP A 133 6.56 0.93 -44.76
C TRP A 133 5.60 0.13 -45.64
N ASP A 134 5.07 -0.99 -45.13
CA ASP A 134 4.04 -1.75 -45.85
C ASP A 134 2.70 -0.99 -45.83
N ARG A 135 2.43 -0.24 -44.76
CA ARG A 135 1.21 0.56 -44.59
C ARG A 135 1.54 1.95 -44.07
N THR A 136 0.91 2.96 -44.65
CA THR A 136 1.03 4.35 -44.20
C THR A 136 -0.36 4.90 -43.94
N TYR A 137 -0.53 5.61 -42.83
CA TYR A 137 -1.81 6.19 -42.43
C TYR A 137 -1.70 7.69 -42.18
N SER A 138 -2.69 8.45 -42.65
CA SER A 138 -2.80 9.87 -42.31
C SER A 138 -4.25 10.39 -42.45
N PRO A 139 -4.60 11.53 -41.85
CA PRO A 139 -5.89 12.16 -42.10
C PRO A 139 -6.11 12.43 -43.60
N SER A 140 -7.36 12.37 -44.06
CA SER A 140 -7.69 12.58 -45.48
C SER A 140 -7.15 13.89 -46.06
N ASP A 141 -7.03 14.95 -45.24
CA ASP A 141 -6.50 16.25 -45.66
C ASP A 141 -4.97 16.29 -45.78
N VAL A 142 -4.26 15.25 -45.33
CA VAL A 142 -2.80 15.11 -45.47
C VAL A 142 -2.45 14.38 -46.77
N GLY A 143 -3.30 13.48 -47.25
CA GLY A 143 -3.20 12.88 -48.58
C GLY A 143 -2.10 11.84 -48.77
N VAL A 144 -1.64 11.19 -47.69
CA VAL A 144 -0.61 10.14 -47.75
C VAL A 144 -1.11 8.83 -47.15
N GLY A 145 -1.11 7.77 -47.94
CA GLY A 145 -1.59 6.47 -47.50
C GLY A 145 -3.10 6.44 -47.25
N GLU A 146 -3.55 5.55 -46.37
CA GLU A 146 -4.98 5.38 -46.04
C GLU A 146 -5.39 6.28 -44.88
N SER A 147 -6.64 6.75 -44.90
CA SER A 147 -7.20 7.47 -43.75
C SER A 147 -7.86 6.52 -42.77
N ARG A 148 -7.22 6.35 -41.62
CA ARG A 148 -7.71 5.55 -40.49
C ARG A 148 -7.45 6.25 -39.17
N SER A 149 -8.35 6.05 -38.22
CA SER A 149 -8.15 6.44 -36.83
C SER A 149 -7.23 5.46 -36.10
N ILE A 150 -6.59 5.93 -35.03
CA ILE A 150 -5.70 5.09 -34.23
C ILE A 150 -6.45 3.95 -33.51
N SER A 151 -7.74 4.14 -33.20
CA SER A 151 -8.59 3.10 -32.63
C SER A 151 -8.84 1.93 -33.58
N GLU A 152 -8.68 2.13 -34.89
CA GLU A 152 -8.85 1.09 -35.91
C GLU A 152 -7.60 0.20 -36.07
N LEU A 153 -6.47 0.54 -35.44
CA LEU A 153 -5.23 -0.25 -35.50
C LEU A 153 -5.22 -1.45 -34.53
N SER A 154 -6.36 -2.08 -34.27
CA SER A 154 -6.50 -3.27 -33.42
C SER A 154 -5.79 -3.14 -32.06
N LEU A 155 -6.37 -2.35 -31.15
CA LEU A 155 -5.77 -2.15 -29.82
C LEU A 155 -5.94 -3.38 -28.90
N ILE A 156 -4.83 -3.99 -28.52
CA ILE A 156 -4.72 -5.13 -27.59
C ILE A 156 -4.32 -4.69 -26.18
N LYS A 157 -4.12 -5.66 -25.28
CA LYS A 157 -3.63 -5.42 -23.92
C LYS A 157 -2.15 -5.01 -23.93
N GLY A 158 -1.90 -3.71 -23.85
CA GLY A 158 -0.55 -3.15 -23.77
C GLY A 158 0.18 -3.39 -22.44
N LYS A 159 1.46 -3.02 -22.42
CA LYS A 159 2.37 -3.05 -21.28
C LYS A 159 2.38 -1.71 -20.56
N LYS A 160 2.51 -1.75 -19.24
CA LYS A 160 2.51 -0.56 -18.39
C LYS A 160 3.92 -0.09 -18.07
N LEU A 161 4.09 1.23 -17.94
CA LEU A 161 5.29 1.82 -17.36
C LEU A 161 5.47 1.34 -15.91
N LYS A 162 6.63 0.75 -15.65
CA LYS A 162 7.17 0.38 -14.34
C LYS A 162 8.09 1.51 -13.84
N GLU A 163 8.36 1.51 -12.54
CA GLU A 163 9.28 2.47 -11.94
C GLU A 163 10.34 1.77 -11.10
N LYS A 164 11.61 2.03 -11.39
CA LYS A 164 12.75 1.47 -10.65
C LYS A 164 12.83 2.10 -9.26
N GLY A 165 12.92 1.28 -8.22
CA GLY A 165 13.07 1.71 -6.81
C GLY A 165 11.77 2.02 -6.05
N ALA A 166 10.61 2.01 -6.69
CA ALA A 166 9.33 2.31 -6.02
C ALA A 166 8.81 1.18 -5.09
N GLY A 167 9.49 0.04 -5.02
CA GLY A 167 9.09 -1.11 -4.17
C GLY A 167 9.57 -1.04 -2.72
N GLN A 168 10.39 -0.05 -2.34
CA GLN A 168 11.12 -0.11 -1.07
C GLN A 168 10.39 0.57 0.11
N LEU A 169 9.36 1.39 -0.14
CA LEU A 169 8.65 2.12 0.92
C LEU A 169 7.34 1.46 1.40
N MET A 170 6.68 0.68 0.54
CA MET A 170 5.38 0.08 0.86
C MET A 170 5.43 -1.08 1.89
N PRO A 171 6.44 -1.97 1.92
CA PRO A 171 6.51 -2.99 2.97
C PRO A 171 6.89 -2.42 4.35
N LEU A 172 7.54 -1.26 4.41
CA LEU A 172 7.96 -0.62 5.67
C LEU A 172 6.79 0.02 6.43
N LEU A 173 5.82 0.60 5.70
CA LEU A 173 4.62 1.19 6.30
C LEU A 173 3.66 0.10 6.83
N LEU A 174 3.53 -1.01 6.11
CA LEU A 174 2.69 -2.13 6.52
C LEU A 174 3.26 -2.88 7.73
N SER A 175 4.59 -3.03 7.83
CA SER A 175 5.22 -3.61 9.02
C SER A 175 5.05 -2.73 10.25
N GLY A 176 5.18 -1.40 10.11
CA GLY A 176 4.98 -0.46 11.23
C GLY A 176 3.55 -0.50 11.80
N VAL A 177 2.53 -0.52 10.95
CA VAL A 177 1.12 -0.61 11.39
C VAL A 177 0.82 -1.97 12.03
N GLY A 178 1.35 -3.06 11.47
CA GLY A 178 1.21 -4.40 12.05
C GLY A 178 1.80 -4.51 13.46
N ILE A 179 2.96 -3.88 13.69
CA ILE A 179 3.62 -3.84 15.01
C ILE A 179 2.77 -3.06 16.03
N ILE A 180 2.22 -1.90 15.64
CA ILE A 180 1.36 -1.10 16.54
C ILE A 180 0.10 -1.87 16.92
N ILE A 181 -0.57 -2.51 15.96
CA ILE A 181 -1.77 -3.33 16.23
C ILE A 181 -1.43 -4.49 17.16
N PHE A 182 -0.29 -5.15 16.97
CA PHE A 182 0.17 -6.24 17.83
C PHE A 182 0.38 -5.80 19.28
N PHE A 183 1.03 -4.65 19.50
CA PHE A 183 1.21 -4.09 20.85
C PHE A 183 -0.12 -3.68 21.50
N VAL A 184 -1.07 -3.14 20.74
CA VAL A 184 -2.41 -2.79 21.25
C VAL A 184 -3.18 -4.06 21.66
N ILE A 185 -3.09 -5.15 20.90
CA ILE A 185 -3.71 -6.43 21.25
C ILE A 185 -3.08 -7.00 22.52
N ILE A 186 -1.74 -7.02 22.62
CA ILE A 186 -1.04 -7.49 23.83
C ILE A 186 -1.42 -6.64 25.04
N TYR A 187 -1.45 -5.32 24.91
CA TYR A 187 -1.80 -4.42 26.00
C TYR A 187 -3.24 -4.66 26.50
N ASN A 188 -4.20 -4.79 25.60
CA ASN A 188 -5.59 -5.11 25.97
C ASN A 188 -5.71 -6.50 26.59
N PHE A 189 -4.99 -7.50 26.07
CA PHE A 189 -4.97 -8.84 26.64
C PHE A 189 -4.37 -8.86 28.06
N MET A 190 -3.26 -8.14 28.28
CA MET A 190 -2.66 -8.00 29.59
C MET A 190 -3.59 -7.30 30.58
N ASN A 191 -4.26 -6.21 30.17
CA ASN A 191 -5.24 -5.54 31.02
C ASN A 191 -6.43 -6.45 31.37
N LEU A 192 -6.92 -7.24 30.42
CA LEU A 192 -7.98 -8.22 30.66
C LEU A 192 -7.53 -9.33 31.61
N TRP A 193 -6.31 -9.84 31.44
CA TRP A 193 -5.74 -10.90 32.27
C TRP A 193 -5.41 -10.43 33.69
N LEU A 194 -4.99 -9.18 33.86
CA LEU A 194 -4.79 -8.55 35.16
C LEU A 194 -6.14 -8.26 35.86
N SER A 195 -7.13 -7.75 35.13
CA SER A 195 -8.47 -7.49 35.68
C SER A 195 -9.26 -8.78 36.02
N GLY A 196 -8.93 -9.90 35.40
CA GLY A 196 -9.47 -11.21 35.75
C GLY A 196 -8.98 -11.72 37.11
N ARG A 197 -7.72 -11.44 37.47
CA ARG A 197 -7.16 -11.87 38.77
C ARG A 197 -7.75 -11.13 39.97
N ASP A 198 -8.19 -9.89 39.81
CA ASP A 198 -8.85 -9.15 40.90
C ASP A 198 -10.28 -9.67 41.18
N LYS A 199 -10.92 -10.35 40.22
CA LYS A 199 -12.27 -10.92 40.39
C LYS A 199 -12.28 -12.29 41.06
N ASP A 200 -11.17 -13.02 41.01
CA ASP A 200 -11.05 -14.34 41.65
C ASP A 200 -10.62 -14.26 43.12
N ILE A 201 -10.21 -13.07 43.62
CA ILE A 201 -9.81 -12.86 45.03
C ILE A 201 -11.01 -12.46 45.92
N LEU A 202 -12.17 -12.11 45.34
CA LEU A 202 -13.38 -11.72 46.08
C LEU A 202 -14.45 -12.82 46.20
N ASN A 203 -14.17 -14.04 45.74
CA ASN A 203 -14.97 -15.21 46.12
C ASN A 203 -14.42 -15.78 47.42
N GLU A 204 -14.74 -15.06 48.50
CA GLU A 204 -14.60 -15.54 49.86
C GLU A 204 -15.45 -16.81 50.02
N GLU A 205 -14.77 -17.87 50.42
CA GLU A 205 -15.30 -19.18 50.77
C GLU A 205 -16.48 -19.03 51.75
N PRO A 206 -17.63 -19.70 51.56
CA PRO A 206 -18.71 -19.62 52.53
C PRO A 206 -18.26 -20.28 53.83
N SER A 207 -18.18 -19.46 54.88
CA SER A 207 -18.00 -19.87 56.28
C SER A 207 -18.92 -21.05 56.63
N PRO A 208 -18.43 -22.11 57.28
CA PRO A 208 -19.29 -23.22 57.69
C PRO A 208 -20.26 -22.72 58.76
N ALA A 209 -21.56 -22.84 58.47
CA ALA A 209 -22.62 -22.60 59.43
C ALA A 209 -22.45 -23.52 60.64
N VAL A 210 -22.12 -22.92 61.79
CA VAL A 210 -22.14 -23.59 63.09
C VAL A 210 -23.61 -23.87 63.43
N SER A 211 -24.01 -25.14 63.36
CA SER A 211 -25.31 -25.59 63.85
C SER A 211 -25.33 -25.51 65.38
N GLU A 212 -26.25 -24.71 65.89
CA GLU A 212 -26.53 -24.51 67.31
C GLU A 212 -27.11 -25.83 67.89
N GLU A 213 -26.26 -26.62 68.55
CA GLU A 213 -26.68 -27.83 69.28
C GLU A 213 -27.19 -27.41 70.67
N VAL A 214 -28.50 -27.50 70.85
CA VAL A 214 -29.24 -27.22 72.08
C VAL A 214 -28.77 -28.13 73.21
N ARG A 215 -27.94 -27.61 74.13
CA ARG A 215 -27.67 -28.25 75.43
C ARG A 215 -28.81 -27.95 76.41
N ASN A 216 -29.62 -28.97 76.70
CA ASN A 216 -30.59 -28.96 77.78
C ASN A 216 -29.90 -28.79 79.14
N ILE A 217 -30.19 -27.70 79.86
CA ILE A 217 -29.76 -27.49 81.24
C ILE A 217 -30.98 -27.66 82.18
N PRO A 218 -30.96 -28.54 83.20
CA PRO A 218 -32.20 -29.08 83.79
C PRO A 218 -32.92 -28.19 84.81
N TRP A 219 -32.53 -26.93 85.01
CA TRP A 219 -32.99 -26.14 86.17
C TRP A 219 -33.43 -24.70 85.85
N GLU A 220 -33.60 -24.37 84.57
CA GLU A 220 -34.09 -23.05 84.19
C GLU A 220 -35.62 -22.99 84.37
N GLY A 221 -36.06 -22.34 85.46
CA GLY A 221 -37.49 -22.18 85.76
C GLY A 221 -37.91 -22.27 87.24
N LYS A 222 -36.99 -22.41 88.21
CA LYS A 222 -37.34 -22.40 89.63
C LYS A 222 -36.47 -21.45 90.49
N SER A 223 -37.17 -20.47 91.08
CA SER A 223 -36.89 -19.69 92.30
C SER A 223 -35.90 -18.50 92.31
N LYS A 224 -36.50 -17.30 92.20
CA LYS A 224 -36.28 -15.99 92.89
C LYS A 224 -34.86 -15.55 93.33
N PRO A 225 -34.32 -14.41 92.81
CA PRO A 225 -32.94 -13.96 93.02
C PRO A 225 -32.80 -12.89 94.14
N GLY A 226 -33.20 -13.21 95.38
CA GLY A 226 -33.26 -12.19 96.45
C GLY A 226 -32.57 -12.51 97.78
N SER A 227 -32.22 -13.76 98.08
CA SER A 227 -31.85 -14.16 99.46
C SER A 227 -30.48 -14.81 99.63
N LEU A 228 -29.64 -14.87 98.58
CA LEU A 228 -28.29 -15.47 98.66
C LEU A 228 -27.15 -14.44 98.64
N PHE A 229 -27.37 -13.22 98.13
CA PHE A 229 -26.33 -12.19 98.07
C PHE A 229 -26.10 -11.43 99.38
N SER A 230 -27.02 -11.49 100.35
CA SER A 230 -26.84 -10.84 101.66
C SER A 230 -25.97 -11.63 102.66
N LYS A 231 -25.51 -12.84 102.29
CA LYS A 231 -24.72 -13.72 103.17
C LYS A 231 -23.23 -13.80 102.84
N CYS A 232 -22.76 -13.33 101.69
CA CYS A 232 -21.33 -13.42 101.32
C CYS A 232 -20.57 -12.07 101.34
N ILE A 233 -21.24 -10.93 101.58
CA ILE A 233 -20.59 -9.61 101.67
C ILE A 233 -20.37 -9.17 103.13
N LYS A 234 -20.79 -9.99 104.11
CA LYS A 234 -20.67 -9.67 105.55
C LYS A 234 -19.51 -10.38 106.28
N GLU A 235 -18.72 -11.19 105.59
CA GLU A 235 -17.56 -11.88 106.18
C GLU A 235 -16.31 -11.62 105.33
N ASN A 236 -15.45 -10.73 105.84
CA ASN A 236 -14.02 -10.53 105.50
C ASN A 236 -13.76 -9.73 104.20
N GLY A 237 -13.49 -8.42 104.19
CA GLY A 237 -12.40 -7.69 104.89
C GLY A 237 -11.02 -8.09 104.31
N PHE A 238 -10.03 -7.25 104.00
CA PHE A 238 -9.78 -5.80 103.99
C PHE A 238 -8.35 -5.64 103.36
N ILE A 239 -8.03 -4.47 102.78
CA ILE A 239 -6.67 -3.86 102.57
C ILE A 239 -5.78 -4.23 101.34
N PRO A 240 -5.01 -3.24 100.78
CA PRO A 240 -4.61 -3.16 99.36
C PRO A 240 -3.07 -3.05 99.10
N VAL A 241 -2.76 -2.61 97.86
CA VAL A 241 -1.57 -1.86 97.35
C VAL A 241 -0.33 -2.69 96.85
N PRO A 242 0.68 -2.08 96.17
CA PRO A 242 0.85 -2.09 94.70
C PRO A 242 2.28 -2.52 94.23
N GLY A 243 2.57 -2.46 92.92
CA GLY A 243 3.95 -2.27 92.43
C GLY A 243 4.09 -2.65 90.95
N SER A 244 4.47 -1.73 90.05
CA SER A 244 5.86 -1.39 89.69
C SER A 244 6.53 -2.57 88.94
N ILE A 245 7.15 -2.48 87.76
CA ILE A 245 8.12 -1.47 87.30
C ILE A 245 8.58 -1.89 85.88
N ARG A 246 8.91 -0.88 85.03
CA ARG A 246 9.94 -0.82 83.94
C ARG A 246 9.92 -1.86 82.82
N SER A 247 10.43 -1.61 81.61
CA SER A 247 11.27 -0.56 80.99
C SER A 247 11.08 -0.71 79.46
N ARG A 248 11.00 0.37 78.66
CA ARG A 248 12.14 1.03 77.95
C ARG A 248 13.06 0.02 77.26
N LEU A 249 13.55 0.20 76.04
CA LEU A 249 13.63 1.30 75.06
C LEU A 249 14.37 0.61 73.91
N ASP A 250 13.96 0.80 72.66
CA ASP A 250 14.86 0.64 71.52
C ASP A 250 14.90 1.95 70.74
N ALA A 251 16.13 2.30 70.38
CA ALA A 251 16.51 3.32 69.43
C ALA A 251 16.43 2.75 68.00
#